data_AF-A0A4V3G898-F1
#
_entry.id   AF-A0A4V3G898-F1
#
_cell.length_a   1.000
_cell.length_b   1.000
_cell.length_c   1.000
_cell.angle_alpha   90.00
_cell.angle_beta   90.00
_cell.angle_gamma   90.00
#
_symmetry.space_group_name_H-M   'P 1'
#
loop_
_entity.id
_entity.type
_entity.pdbx_description
1 polymer ?
#
loop_
_entity_poly.entity_id
_entity_poly.type
_entity_poly.pdbx_seq_one_letter_code
_entity_poly.pdbx_strand_id
1 'polypeptide(L)'
;MSSTPSRPDGRVESPELSDLRTTTRALRFHLDTLPVGYNLNCPPDQFLAGLAFMLARQRFACADSMLGAGFGGSVVGTLARSLFSEGLRWLWIGEDPTRRRRILGDLIEERNRICLTFEQTDVSSDSLTRWLMPIPNVADLAGHSHTWANVEALPTETELLHDFLTHQRGTGGDDRVRALLDMEGLQGAVKILEYAGHGNYLGLMSSLTLDGAIAHDLRADHEALFMQVAAAGVVITLAGSATAVPELWPAEMDKDTFIDKAVALAERVCDTAAKIHGLRRVRKTAAQVSKKPRDNRAPRGLLRPMAAVIPQDELLPDVNTVEHVAAAAEAYWEVAGSLVVNPWKDGRTSLNITLMYAGGWSLLETVMVNYTQPGAAPTAVSAARMLLEEAARATWRYSVAPDKAEARFVQYFDEYRAMRRNAINTLTGSGISTKAAEQIFALPPNVQLTKPLNQMAKGRQPLPTITSMLRDLGKPYPEPGWLELAYTLLSQMTHSTPVAYLHTMRAGDPWTNDLSPEMLALALDVACLSSARLIGLGAWLLSDLNAEADNYRKQLAKAAANVHNAARSVHFLD
;
A
#
# COMPACT_ATOMS: atom_id res chain seq x y z
N MET A 1 18.64 -26.38 27.65
CA MET A 1 17.72 -25.26 27.88
C MET A 1 17.60 -24.51 26.57
N SER A 2 16.49 -24.71 25.86
CA SER A 2 16.19 -24.02 24.61
C SER A 2 15.86 -22.57 24.95
N SER A 3 16.65 -21.63 24.45
CA SER A 3 16.29 -20.20 24.49
C SER A 3 15.03 -20.05 23.65
N THR A 4 13.91 -19.72 24.29
CA THR A 4 12.71 -19.25 23.59
C THR A 4 13.15 -18.09 22.69
N PRO A 5 12.83 -18.09 21.38
CA PRO A 5 13.25 -17.02 20.49
C PRO A 5 12.61 -15.72 20.97
N SER A 6 13.36 -14.91 21.71
CA SER A 6 12.97 -13.55 22.07
C SER A 6 13.15 -12.68 20.85
N ARG A 7 12.09 -11.98 20.45
CA ARG A 7 12.19 -10.94 19.43
C ARG A 7 13.20 -9.86 19.88
N PRO A 8 13.79 -9.06 18.96
CA PRO A 8 14.69 -7.96 19.32
C PRO A 8 14.08 -6.95 20.31
N ASP A 9 12.75 -6.88 20.36
CA ASP A 9 11.97 -6.03 21.27
C ASP A 9 11.57 -6.73 22.59
N GLY A 10 12.11 -7.92 22.87
CA GLY A 10 11.87 -8.67 24.11
C GLY A 10 10.51 -9.38 24.19
N ARG A 11 9.65 -9.29 23.15
CA ARG A 11 8.37 -10.00 23.13
C ARG A 11 8.57 -11.50 22.95
N VAL A 12 7.80 -12.29 23.72
CA VAL A 12 7.71 -13.75 23.58
C VAL A 12 6.65 -14.07 22.55
N GLU A 13 7.05 -14.79 21.50
CA GLU A 13 6.15 -15.26 20.46
C GLU A 13 5.20 -16.35 21.00
N SER A 14 3.90 -16.16 20.80
CA SER A 14 2.91 -17.19 21.11
C SER A 14 3.03 -18.37 20.12
N PRO A 15 2.76 -19.62 20.54
CA PRO A 15 2.78 -20.78 19.65
C PRO A 15 1.93 -20.61 18.38
N GLU A 16 0.78 -19.95 18.48
CA GLU A 16 -0.13 -19.70 17.37
C GLU A 16 0.48 -18.75 16.33
N LEU A 17 1.15 -17.69 16.79
CA LEU A 17 1.86 -16.75 15.91
C LEU A 17 3.07 -17.41 15.24
N SER A 18 3.79 -18.28 15.95
CA SER A 18 4.89 -19.05 15.36
C SER A 18 4.38 -20.02 14.27
N ASP A 19 3.25 -20.68 14.48
CA ASP A 19 2.61 -21.54 13.48
C ASP A 19 2.15 -20.73 12.24
N LEU A 20 1.56 -19.54 12.46
CA LEU A 20 1.17 -18.63 11.39
C LEU A 20 2.37 -18.28 10.50
N ARG A 21 3.47 -17.83 11.11
CA ARG A 21 4.70 -17.44 10.40
C ARG A 21 5.32 -18.61 9.67
N THR A 22 5.36 -19.78 10.31
CA THR A 22 5.88 -21.01 9.69
C THR A 22 5.08 -21.39 8.45
N THR A 23 3.75 -21.37 8.55
CA THR A 23 2.86 -21.71 7.44
C THR A 23 2.92 -20.65 6.33
N THR A 24 2.98 -19.38 6.69
CA THR A 24 3.15 -18.25 5.76
C THR A 24 4.45 -18.39 4.97
N ARG A 25 5.55 -18.72 5.64
CA ARG A 25 6.85 -18.96 5.01
C ARG A 25 6.86 -20.18 4.12
N ALA A 26 6.15 -21.24 4.50
CA ALA A 26 5.97 -22.41 3.65
C ALA A 26 5.22 -22.07 2.35
N LEU A 27 4.17 -21.25 2.43
CA LEU A 27 3.49 -20.71 1.24
C LEU A 27 4.45 -19.90 0.37
N ARG A 28 5.18 -18.95 0.97
CA ARG A 28 6.18 -18.13 0.26
C ARG A 28 7.18 -19.01 -0.49
N PHE A 29 7.83 -19.95 0.21
CA PHE A 29 8.83 -20.81 -0.41
C PHE A 29 8.26 -21.66 -1.54
N HIS A 30 7.02 -22.13 -1.42
CA HIS A 30 6.34 -22.83 -2.51
C HIS A 30 6.16 -21.92 -3.73
N LEU A 31 5.67 -20.69 -3.54
CA LEU A 31 5.50 -19.72 -4.63
C LEU A 31 6.85 -19.33 -5.28
N ASP A 32 7.92 -19.23 -4.50
CA ASP A 32 9.27 -18.91 -4.98
C ASP A 32 9.88 -20.02 -5.84
N THR A 33 9.34 -21.25 -5.81
CA THR A 33 9.77 -22.33 -6.70
C THR A 33 9.24 -22.21 -8.12
N LEU A 34 8.23 -21.35 -8.39
CA LEU A 34 7.76 -21.10 -9.76
C LEU A 34 8.84 -20.32 -10.55
N PRO A 35 9.35 -20.86 -11.67
CA PRO A 35 10.27 -20.13 -12.54
C PRO A 35 9.69 -18.80 -13.02
N VAL A 36 10.57 -17.82 -13.17
CA VAL A 36 10.24 -16.49 -13.68
C VAL A 36 10.72 -16.39 -15.11
N GLY A 37 9.81 -16.04 -16.03
CA GLY A 37 10.16 -15.75 -17.42
C GLY A 37 9.34 -14.58 -17.94
N TYR A 38 10.01 -13.68 -18.67
CA TYR A 38 9.35 -12.61 -19.41
C TYR A 38 9.39 -12.92 -20.89
N ASN A 39 8.22 -12.98 -21.52
CA ASN A 39 8.12 -13.10 -22.97
C ASN A 39 7.80 -11.73 -23.56
N LEU A 40 8.83 -10.99 -24.00
CA LEU A 40 8.66 -9.69 -24.67
C LEU A 40 7.97 -9.81 -26.05
N ASN A 41 7.89 -11.02 -26.60
CA ASN A 41 7.29 -11.32 -27.89
C ASN A 41 5.82 -11.79 -27.78
N CYS A 42 5.18 -11.63 -26.62
CA CYS A 42 3.75 -11.93 -26.45
C CYS A 42 2.87 -10.68 -26.64
N PRO A 43 1.57 -10.85 -26.93
CA PRO A 43 0.60 -9.75 -26.95
C PRO A 43 0.60 -8.91 -25.65
N PRO A 44 0.30 -7.59 -25.72
CA PRO A 44 0.24 -6.69 -24.57
C PRO A 44 -0.48 -7.22 -23.33
N ASP A 45 -1.65 -7.82 -23.53
CA ASP A 45 -2.52 -8.32 -22.48
C ASP A 45 -1.93 -9.56 -21.80
N GLN A 46 -1.22 -10.41 -22.56
CA GLN A 46 -0.46 -11.53 -22.01
C GLN A 46 0.76 -11.06 -21.23
N PHE A 47 1.47 -10.05 -21.74
CA PHE A 47 2.63 -9.49 -21.06
C PHE A 47 2.28 -8.90 -19.69
N LEU A 48 1.23 -8.08 -19.63
CA LEU A 48 0.72 -7.51 -18.37
C LEU A 48 0.21 -8.58 -17.41
N ALA A 49 -0.35 -9.69 -17.93
CA ALA A 49 -0.76 -10.82 -17.10
C ALA A 49 0.42 -11.53 -16.43
N GLY A 50 1.51 -11.73 -17.17
CA GLY A 50 2.75 -12.31 -16.62
C GLY A 50 3.34 -11.44 -15.50
N LEU A 51 3.29 -10.12 -15.65
CA LEU A 51 3.74 -9.17 -14.63
C LEU A 51 2.93 -9.20 -13.33
N ALA A 52 1.62 -9.45 -13.42
CA ALA A 52 0.75 -9.37 -12.27
C ALA A 52 1.08 -10.39 -11.17
N PHE A 53 1.26 -11.67 -11.52
CA PHE A 53 1.65 -12.68 -10.52
C PHE A 53 3.06 -12.43 -9.99
N MET A 54 3.98 -11.98 -10.84
CA MET A 54 5.34 -11.65 -10.43
C MET A 54 5.36 -10.60 -9.32
N LEU A 55 4.61 -9.51 -9.51
CA LEU A 55 4.49 -8.46 -8.52
C LEU A 55 3.76 -8.94 -7.25
N ALA A 56 2.71 -9.75 -7.39
CA ALA A 56 1.99 -10.31 -6.26
C ALA A 56 2.87 -11.22 -5.40
N ARG A 57 3.62 -12.13 -6.03
CA ARG A 57 4.57 -13.02 -5.34
C ARG A 57 5.58 -12.23 -4.53
N GLN A 58 6.15 -11.17 -5.10
CA GLN A 58 7.15 -10.36 -4.43
C GLN A 58 6.60 -9.56 -3.26
N ARG A 59 5.42 -8.96 -3.39
CA ARG A 59 4.80 -8.25 -2.28
C ARG A 59 4.49 -9.18 -1.13
N PHE A 60 4.06 -10.41 -1.43
CA PHE A 60 3.88 -11.43 -0.41
C PHE A 60 5.20 -11.81 0.27
N ALA A 61 6.27 -12.00 -0.50
CA ALA A 61 7.61 -12.26 0.03
C ALA A 61 8.16 -11.09 0.89
N CYS A 62 7.90 -9.84 0.48
CA CYS A 62 8.26 -8.64 1.24
C CYS A 62 7.48 -8.55 2.54
N ALA A 63 6.17 -8.83 2.51
CA ALA A 63 5.34 -8.87 3.71
C ALA A 63 5.86 -9.90 4.74
N ASP A 64 6.13 -11.15 4.32
CA ASP A 64 6.71 -12.17 5.21
C ASP A 64 8.10 -11.75 5.75
N SER A 65 8.95 -11.17 4.89
CA SER A 65 10.30 -10.74 5.29
C SER A 65 10.27 -9.60 6.33
N MET A 66 9.42 -8.58 6.12
CA MET A 66 9.27 -7.45 7.04
C MET A 66 8.78 -7.90 8.43
N LEU A 67 7.77 -8.77 8.48
CA LEU A 67 7.28 -9.34 9.74
C LEU A 67 8.34 -10.19 10.44
N GLY A 68 9.12 -10.95 9.68
CA GLY A 68 10.24 -11.74 10.19
C GLY A 68 11.37 -10.86 10.76
N ALA A 69 11.63 -9.72 10.13
CA ALA A 69 12.64 -8.76 10.56
C ALA A 69 12.15 -7.81 11.68
N GLY A 70 10.84 -7.71 11.88
CA GLY A 70 10.24 -6.90 12.94
C GLY A 70 10.15 -5.41 12.63
N PHE A 71 9.92 -5.04 11.36
CA PHE A 71 9.70 -3.66 10.94
C PHE A 71 8.61 -3.53 9.87
N GLY A 72 8.21 -2.30 9.54
CA GLY A 72 7.32 -2.01 8.40
C GLY A 72 5.87 -2.46 8.59
N GLY A 73 5.40 -2.65 9.82
CA GLY A 73 4.09 -3.26 10.09
C GLY A 73 2.92 -2.58 9.38
N SER A 74 2.88 -1.24 9.35
CA SER A 74 1.82 -0.51 8.64
C SER A 74 1.90 -0.69 7.11
N VAL A 75 3.11 -0.87 6.56
CA VAL A 75 3.33 -1.11 5.13
C VAL A 75 2.83 -2.50 4.74
N VAL A 76 3.00 -3.50 5.62
CA VAL A 76 2.43 -4.85 5.42
C VAL A 76 0.91 -4.80 5.21
N GLY A 77 0.20 -3.93 5.93
CA GLY A 77 -1.24 -3.73 5.74
C GLY A 77 -1.59 -3.22 4.34
N THR A 78 -0.85 -2.24 3.85
CA THR A 78 -0.99 -1.71 2.49
C THR A 78 -0.72 -2.79 1.44
N LEU A 79 0.34 -3.60 1.62
CA LEU A 79 0.67 -4.71 0.72
C LEU A 79 -0.43 -5.78 0.72
N ALA A 80 -0.94 -6.17 1.90
CA ALA A 80 -2.00 -7.16 2.04
C ALA A 80 -3.29 -6.72 1.32
N ARG A 81 -3.72 -5.46 1.52
CA ARG A 81 -4.88 -4.89 0.83
C ARG A 81 -4.70 -4.93 -0.69
N SER A 82 -3.53 -4.51 -1.15
CA SER A 82 -3.18 -4.46 -2.56
C SER A 82 -3.20 -5.85 -3.20
N LEU A 83 -2.58 -6.84 -2.56
CA LEU A 83 -2.59 -8.24 -2.99
C LEU A 83 -4.00 -8.79 -3.11
N PHE A 84 -4.86 -8.49 -2.16
CA PHE A 84 -6.24 -8.98 -2.19
C PHE A 84 -7.06 -8.34 -3.30
N SER A 85 -6.92 -7.02 -3.48
CA SER A 85 -7.59 -6.29 -4.56
C SER A 85 -7.17 -6.82 -5.93
N GLU A 86 -5.88 -7.09 -6.11
CA GLU A 86 -5.36 -7.70 -7.34
C GLU A 86 -5.83 -9.15 -7.49
N GLY A 87 -5.90 -9.92 -6.40
CA GLY A 87 -6.52 -11.23 -6.38
C GLY A 87 -7.95 -11.21 -6.91
N LEU A 88 -8.80 -10.31 -6.41
CA LEU A 88 -10.19 -10.19 -6.89
C LEU A 88 -10.26 -9.84 -8.39
N ARG A 89 -9.34 -9.01 -8.88
CA ARG A 89 -9.25 -8.66 -10.31
C ARG A 89 -8.92 -9.89 -11.16
N TRP A 90 -7.92 -10.66 -10.76
CA TRP A 90 -7.53 -11.88 -11.49
C TRP A 90 -8.50 -13.03 -11.33
N LEU A 91 -9.22 -13.10 -10.21
CA LEU A 91 -10.35 -14.00 -10.10
C LEU A 91 -11.37 -13.67 -11.17
N TRP A 92 -11.80 -12.40 -11.25
CA TRP A 92 -12.81 -11.95 -12.22
C TRP A 92 -12.39 -12.18 -13.68
N ILE A 93 -11.10 -12.02 -13.99
CA ILE A 93 -10.53 -12.36 -15.31
C ILE A 93 -10.48 -13.89 -15.49
N GLY A 94 -10.07 -14.65 -14.48
CA GLY A 94 -9.98 -16.11 -14.52
C GLY A 94 -11.33 -16.80 -14.67
N GLU A 95 -12.42 -16.18 -14.21
CA GLU A 95 -13.80 -16.66 -14.43
C GLU A 95 -14.19 -16.69 -15.93
N ASP A 96 -13.58 -15.83 -16.74
CA ASP A 96 -13.77 -15.75 -18.18
C ASP A 96 -12.52 -15.12 -18.83
N PRO A 97 -11.57 -15.95 -19.27
CA PRO A 97 -10.29 -15.50 -19.82
C PRO A 97 -10.39 -14.51 -20.99
N THR A 98 -11.54 -14.44 -21.68
CA THR A 98 -11.74 -13.45 -22.76
C THR A 98 -11.73 -12.01 -22.22
N ARG A 99 -12.02 -11.83 -20.92
CA ARG A 99 -11.94 -10.56 -20.21
C ARG A 99 -10.52 -10.03 -20.07
N ARG A 100 -9.49 -10.86 -20.24
CA ARG A 100 -8.08 -10.46 -20.11
C ARG A 100 -7.76 -9.20 -20.90
N ARG A 101 -8.31 -9.06 -22.12
CA ARG A 101 -8.10 -7.89 -22.98
C ARG A 101 -8.47 -6.57 -22.28
N ARG A 102 -9.41 -6.58 -21.33
CA ARG A 102 -9.85 -5.40 -20.56
C ARG A 102 -8.75 -4.77 -19.71
N ILE A 103 -7.66 -5.50 -19.42
CA ILE A 103 -6.47 -4.93 -18.77
C ILE A 103 -5.85 -3.77 -19.59
N LEU A 104 -5.98 -3.83 -20.93
CA LEU A 104 -5.55 -2.76 -21.81
C LEU A 104 -6.49 -1.54 -21.71
N GLY A 105 -7.78 -1.76 -21.47
CA GLY A 105 -8.72 -0.69 -21.17
C GLY A 105 -8.37 0.05 -19.88
N ASP A 106 -8.00 -0.69 -18.83
CA ASP A 106 -7.50 -0.11 -17.57
C ASP A 106 -6.20 0.68 -17.76
N LEU A 107 -5.26 0.16 -18.57
CA LEU A 107 -4.02 0.88 -18.90
C LEU A 107 -4.31 2.24 -19.55
N ILE A 108 -5.25 2.32 -20.51
CA ILE A 108 -5.66 3.61 -21.10
C ILE A 108 -6.25 4.52 -20.05
N GLU A 109 -7.19 4.02 -19.23
CA GLU A 109 -7.87 4.85 -18.23
C GLU A 109 -6.91 5.38 -17.17
N GLU A 110 -5.87 4.62 -16.83
CA GLU A 110 -4.79 5.04 -15.93
C GLU A 110 -3.91 6.11 -16.55
N ARG A 111 -3.44 5.90 -17.78
CA ARG A 111 -2.67 6.92 -18.52
C ARG A 111 -3.47 8.21 -18.66
N ASN A 112 -4.75 8.11 -18.99
CA ASN A 112 -5.63 9.26 -19.12
C ASN A 112 -5.83 9.98 -17.78
N ARG A 113 -5.96 9.25 -16.67
CA ARG A 113 -6.00 9.83 -15.32
C ARG A 113 -4.70 10.56 -14.97
N ILE A 114 -3.54 10.01 -15.35
CA ILE A 114 -2.25 10.67 -15.16
C ILE A 114 -2.20 11.98 -15.97
N CYS A 115 -2.50 11.96 -17.27
CA CYS A 115 -2.57 13.17 -18.10
C CYS A 115 -3.50 14.23 -17.50
N LEU A 116 -4.71 13.84 -17.08
CA LEU A 116 -5.66 14.74 -16.44
C LEU A 116 -5.14 15.31 -15.11
N THR A 117 -4.38 14.52 -14.34
CA THR A 117 -3.81 14.99 -13.09
C THR A 117 -2.77 16.08 -13.36
N PHE A 118 -1.87 15.87 -14.32
CA PHE A 118 -0.91 16.90 -14.77
C PHE A 118 -1.61 18.22 -15.15
N GLU A 119 -2.68 18.13 -15.96
CA GLU A 119 -3.51 19.29 -16.34
C GLU A 119 -4.17 19.98 -15.13
N GLN A 120 -4.68 19.21 -14.15
CA GLN A 120 -5.39 19.74 -12.99
C GLN A 120 -4.48 20.32 -11.91
N THR A 121 -3.23 19.87 -11.87
CA THR A 121 -2.23 20.31 -10.89
C THR A 121 -1.38 21.48 -11.39
N ASP A 122 -1.51 21.86 -12.66
CA ASP A 122 -0.65 22.85 -13.33
C ASP A 122 0.85 22.52 -13.18
N VAL A 123 1.18 21.22 -13.19
CA VAL A 123 2.56 20.73 -13.04
C VAL A 123 3.13 20.47 -14.42
N SER A 124 4.32 20.98 -14.71
CA SER A 124 5.01 20.72 -15.96
C SER A 124 5.91 19.49 -15.83
N SER A 125 6.04 18.72 -16.90
CA SER A 125 6.99 17.60 -16.92
C SER A 125 7.41 17.23 -18.33
N ASP A 126 8.70 17.36 -18.58
CA ASP A 126 9.33 16.90 -19.82
C ASP A 126 9.44 15.37 -19.90
N SER A 127 9.07 14.64 -18.84
CA SER A 127 9.15 13.18 -18.75
C SER A 127 7.79 12.48 -18.76
N LEU A 128 6.69 13.17 -19.11
CA LEU A 128 5.35 12.61 -19.11
C LEU A 128 5.29 11.25 -19.84
N THR A 129 5.96 11.09 -20.98
CA THR A 129 5.97 9.83 -21.73
C THR A 129 6.61 8.67 -20.96
N ARG A 130 7.64 8.93 -20.13
CA ARG A 130 8.25 7.91 -19.26
C ARG A 130 7.35 7.52 -18.09
N TRP A 131 6.53 8.43 -17.59
CA TRP A 131 5.48 8.11 -16.61
C TRP A 131 4.33 7.27 -17.19
N LEU A 132 4.04 7.41 -18.49
CA LEU A 132 2.98 6.65 -19.15
C LEU A 132 3.47 5.30 -19.70
N MET A 133 4.76 5.21 -20.05
CA MET A 133 5.41 4.02 -20.62
C MET A 133 6.91 3.99 -20.27
N PRO A 134 7.29 3.46 -19.10
CA PRO A 134 8.68 3.44 -18.62
C PRO A 134 9.57 2.39 -19.30
N ILE A 135 8.99 1.42 -20.02
CA ILE A 135 9.75 0.38 -20.73
C ILE A 135 9.66 0.56 -22.25
N PRO A 136 10.77 0.41 -23.00
CA PRO A 136 10.70 0.42 -24.46
C PRO A 136 10.34 -0.95 -25.07
N ASN A 137 9.55 -0.90 -26.14
CA ASN A 137 9.31 -1.93 -27.18
C ASN A 137 8.82 -3.34 -26.76
N VAL A 138 7.80 -3.42 -25.91
CA VAL A 138 6.89 -4.58 -25.97
C VAL A 138 5.80 -4.31 -27.00
N ALA A 139 5.55 -5.27 -27.90
CA ALA A 139 4.70 -5.09 -29.08
C ALA A 139 3.37 -4.42 -28.72
N ASP A 140 3.12 -3.24 -29.29
CA ASP A 140 1.86 -2.47 -29.19
C ASP A 140 1.41 -1.99 -27.79
N LEU A 141 2.22 -2.09 -26.72
CA LEU A 141 1.90 -1.47 -25.41
C LEU A 141 1.90 0.07 -25.44
N ALA A 142 2.57 0.65 -26.42
CA ALA A 142 2.52 2.09 -26.71
C ALA A 142 1.27 2.47 -27.53
N GLY A 143 0.48 1.51 -28.02
CA GLY A 143 -0.83 1.74 -28.62
C GLY A 143 -0.86 2.11 -30.09
N HIS A 144 0.26 1.96 -30.81
CA HIS A 144 0.40 2.31 -32.22
C HIS A 144 -0.64 1.65 -33.14
N SER A 145 -1.11 0.45 -32.81
CA SER A 145 -2.11 -0.26 -33.61
C SER A 145 -3.52 0.31 -33.45
N HIS A 146 -3.76 1.13 -32.42
CA HIS A 146 -5.08 1.59 -31.98
C HIS A 146 -6.10 0.47 -31.66
N THR A 147 -5.70 -0.80 -31.70
CA THR A 147 -6.64 -1.95 -31.62
C THR A 147 -7.31 -2.10 -30.26
N TRP A 148 -6.82 -1.41 -29.23
CA TRP A 148 -7.36 -1.45 -27.88
C TRP A 148 -7.89 -0.10 -27.37
N ALA A 149 -7.94 0.94 -28.22
CA ALA A 149 -8.43 2.28 -27.86
C ALA A 149 -9.88 2.29 -27.30
N ASN A 150 -10.71 1.34 -27.73
CA ASN A 150 -12.12 1.23 -27.32
C ASN A 150 -12.38 0.08 -26.34
N VAL A 151 -11.34 -0.58 -25.84
CA VAL A 151 -11.51 -1.70 -24.91
C VAL A 151 -12.09 -1.19 -23.59
N GLU A 152 -13.09 -1.91 -23.06
CA GLU A 152 -13.63 -1.61 -21.74
C GLU A 152 -12.59 -1.88 -20.64
N ALA A 153 -12.57 -1.01 -19.64
CA ALA A 153 -11.84 -1.18 -18.41
C ALA A 153 -12.40 -2.32 -17.56
N LEU A 154 -11.60 -2.74 -16.58
CA LEU A 154 -12.01 -3.72 -15.58
C LEU A 154 -13.00 -3.08 -14.58
N PRO A 155 -13.68 -3.91 -13.77
CA PRO A 155 -14.33 -3.44 -12.56
C PRO A 155 -13.34 -2.71 -11.64
N THR A 156 -13.79 -1.64 -10.99
CA THR A 156 -12.95 -0.91 -10.04
C THR A 156 -12.68 -1.75 -8.78
N GLU A 157 -11.58 -1.45 -8.06
CA GLU A 157 -11.30 -2.08 -6.76
C GLU A 157 -12.50 -2.03 -5.81
N THR A 158 -13.21 -0.89 -5.79
CA THR A 158 -14.40 -0.71 -4.92
C THR A 158 -15.58 -1.58 -5.35
N GLU A 159 -15.79 -1.76 -6.66
CA GLU A 159 -16.82 -2.66 -7.20
C GLU A 159 -16.51 -4.11 -6.84
N LEU A 160 -15.28 -4.58 -7.11
CA LEU A 160 -14.85 -5.94 -6.81
C LEU A 160 -14.91 -6.25 -5.31
N LEU A 161 -14.44 -5.31 -4.48
CA LEU A 161 -14.48 -5.46 -3.03
C LEU A 161 -15.93 -5.50 -2.52
N HIS A 162 -16.82 -4.67 -3.07
CA HIS A 162 -18.24 -4.70 -2.72
C HIS A 162 -18.90 -6.03 -3.09
N ASP A 163 -18.65 -6.53 -4.30
CA ASP A 163 -19.20 -7.81 -4.78
C ASP A 163 -18.72 -8.96 -3.89
N PHE A 164 -17.45 -8.96 -3.49
CA PHE A 164 -16.89 -9.89 -2.51
C PHE A 164 -17.60 -9.81 -1.15
N LEU A 165 -17.74 -8.61 -0.58
CA LEU A 165 -18.33 -8.41 0.75
C LEU A 165 -19.84 -8.73 0.78
N THR A 166 -20.54 -8.53 -0.34
CA THR A 166 -21.97 -8.82 -0.47
C THR A 166 -22.28 -10.24 -0.97
N HIS A 167 -21.25 -11.06 -1.25
CA HIS A 167 -21.37 -12.40 -1.80
C HIS A 167 -22.14 -12.47 -3.14
N GLN A 168 -22.13 -11.40 -3.94
CA GLN A 168 -22.63 -11.46 -5.31
C GLN A 168 -21.56 -12.13 -6.18
N ARG A 169 -21.61 -13.46 -6.30
CA ARG A 169 -20.60 -14.23 -7.01
C ARG A 169 -21.08 -14.67 -8.39
N GLY A 170 -20.17 -14.65 -9.37
CA GLY A 170 -20.34 -15.35 -10.64
C GLY A 170 -20.37 -16.87 -10.43
N THR A 171 -20.93 -17.61 -11.40
CA THR A 171 -21.03 -19.08 -11.34
C THR A 171 -19.85 -19.81 -12.00
N GLY A 172 -18.95 -19.16 -12.73
CA GLY A 172 -17.83 -19.80 -13.47
C GLY A 172 -16.44 -19.41 -12.97
N GLY A 173 -15.50 -20.34 -12.79
CA GLY A 173 -14.17 -20.11 -12.19
C GLY A 173 -13.65 -21.33 -11.43
N ASP A 174 -12.42 -21.29 -10.91
CA ASP A 174 -11.82 -22.40 -10.14
C ASP A 174 -12.41 -22.47 -8.72
N ASP A 175 -13.18 -23.53 -8.45
CA ASP A 175 -13.87 -23.74 -7.17
C ASP A 175 -12.89 -23.87 -5.99
N ARG A 176 -11.65 -24.30 -6.23
CA ARG A 176 -10.59 -24.39 -5.19
C ARG A 176 -10.26 -23.01 -4.63
N VAL A 177 -10.10 -22.04 -5.52
CA VAL A 177 -9.71 -20.66 -5.18
C VAL A 177 -10.89 -19.91 -4.57
N ARG A 178 -12.12 -20.24 -4.98
CA ARG A 178 -13.34 -19.70 -4.38
C ARG A 178 -13.51 -20.12 -2.92
N ALA A 179 -13.11 -21.33 -2.56
CA ALA A 179 -13.14 -21.79 -1.18
C ALA A 179 -12.30 -20.87 -0.26
N LEU A 180 -11.16 -20.34 -0.74
CA LEU A 180 -10.36 -19.36 0.00
C LEU A 180 -11.15 -18.09 0.36
N LEU A 181 -12.04 -17.63 -0.52
CA LEU A 181 -12.88 -16.45 -0.27
C LEU A 181 -13.97 -16.68 0.79
N ASP A 182 -14.29 -17.95 1.06
CA ASP A 182 -15.24 -18.37 2.11
C ASP A 182 -14.59 -18.67 3.44
N MET A 183 -13.26 -18.60 3.52
CA MET A 183 -12.53 -18.93 4.74
C MET A 183 -12.96 -18.04 5.91
N GLU A 184 -13.04 -18.66 7.07
CA GLU A 184 -13.50 -18.02 8.28
C GLU A 184 -12.65 -16.78 8.58
N GLY A 185 -13.31 -15.66 8.90
CA GLY A 185 -12.62 -14.44 9.29
C GLY A 185 -12.10 -13.55 8.16
N LEU A 186 -11.97 -14.03 6.92
CA LEU A 186 -11.38 -13.28 5.82
C LEU A 186 -12.12 -11.96 5.53
N GLN A 187 -13.45 -11.99 5.46
CA GLN A 187 -14.22 -10.76 5.24
C GLN A 187 -14.04 -9.73 6.35
N GLY A 188 -13.93 -10.20 7.59
CA GLY A 188 -13.64 -9.33 8.73
C GLY A 188 -12.26 -8.70 8.61
N ALA A 189 -11.25 -9.50 8.25
CA ALA A 189 -9.88 -9.04 8.04
C ALA A 189 -9.78 -8.00 6.92
N VAL A 190 -10.38 -8.28 5.76
CA VAL A 190 -10.45 -7.34 4.62
C VAL A 190 -11.11 -6.03 5.03
N LYS A 191 -12.19 -6.07 5.83
CA LYS A 191 -12.85 -4.87 6.31
C LYS A 191 -11.96 -4.03 7.24
N ILE A 192 -11.13 -4.65 8.06
CA ILE A 192 -10.16 -3.93 8.91
C ILE A 192 -9.06 -3.26 8.08
N LEU A 193 -8.62 -3.89 6.99
CA LEU A 193 -7.62 -3.32 6.07
C LEU A 193 -8.07 -2.04 5.37
N GLU A 194 -9.37 -1.77 5.26
CA GLU A 194 -9.86 -0.44 4.84
C GLU A 194 -9.40 0.71 5.73
N TYR A 195 -9.02 0.42 6.97
CA TYR A 195 -8.58 1.42 7.93
C TYR A 195 -7.11 1.29 8.26
N ALA A 196 -6.59 0.05 8.27
CA ALA A 196 -5.22 -0.24 8.67
C ALA A 196 -4.19 -0.32 7.51
N GLY A 197 -4.64 -0.31 6.26
CA GLY A 197 -3.79 -0.34 5.05
C GLY A 197 -3.50 1.03 4.43
N HIS A 198 -3.52 2.10 5.23
CA HIS A 198 -3.26 3.48 4.80
C HIS A 198 -2.38 4.19 5.83
N GLY A 199 -1.60 5.18 5.41
CA GLY A 199 -0.92 6.05 6.36
C GLY A 199 -2.00 6.83 7.08
N ASN A 200 -2.35 6.48 8.31
CA ASN A 200 -3.35 7.17 9.13
C ASN A 200 -3.26 6.74 10.60
N TYR A 201 -3.98 7.43 11.49
CA TYR A 201 -3.97 7.15 12.92
C TYR A 201 -4.32 5.70 13.29
N LEU A 202 -5.37 5.12 12.70
CA LEU A 202 -5.78 3.74 12.95
C LEU A 202 -4.78 2.73 12.38
N GLY A 203 -4.18 3.04 11.23
CA GLY A 203 -3.09 2.26 10.67
C GLY A 203 -1.87 2.24 11.58
N LEU A 204 -1.43 3.39 12.08
CA LEU A 204 -0.30 3.46 13.01
C LEU A 204 -0.58 2.75 14.34
N MET A 205 -1.84 2.71 14.79
CA MET A 205 -2.21 1.98 16.00
C MET A 205 -2.04 0.45 15.88
N SER A 206 -1.90 -0.11 14.67
CA SER A 206 -1.67 -1.54 14.49
C SER A 206 -0.30 -2.01 15.00
N SER A 207 0.63 -1.09 15.22
CA SER A 207 1.99 -1.36 15.66
C SER A 207 2.25 -1.10 17.15
N LEU A 208 1.19 -0.85 17.93
CA LEU A 208 1.32 -0.72 19.38
C LEU A 208 1.59 -2.08 20.03
N THR A 209 2.62 -2.20 20.84
CA THR A 209 2.92 -3.42 21.60
C THR A 209 1.88 -3.67 22.71
N LEU A 210 1.91 -4.86 23.33
CA LEU A 210 1.00 -5.20 24.45
C LEU A 210 1.21 -4.31 25.69
N ASP A 211 2.42 -3.79 25.86
CA ASP A 211 2.81 -2.79 26.85
C ASP A 211 2.71 -1.37 26.29
N GLY A 212 1.94 -1.15 25.22
CA GLY A 212 1.55 0.19 24.74
C GLY A 212 2.65 1.05 24.16
N ALA A 213 3.88 0.52 24.06
CA ALA A 213 4.96 1.14 23.31
C ALA A 213 4.67 1.07 21.81
N ILE A 214 5.31 1.94 21.03
CA ILE A 214 5.23 1.83 19.57
C ILE A 214 6.34 0.91 19.12
N ALA A 215 5.97 -0.14 18.38
CA ALA A 215 6.90 -0.96 17.63
C ALA A 215 6.91 -0.55 16.16
N HIS A 216 7.99 -0.92 15.49
CA HIS A 216 8.09 -0.90 14.03
C HIS A 216 7.31 -2.07 13.41
N ASP A 217 6.91 -3.08 14.21
CA ASP A 217 6.15 -4.26 13.79
C ASP A 217 4.71 -4.28 14.33
N LEU A 218 3.90 -5.20 13.82
CA LEU A 218 2.51 -5.41 14.18
C LEU A 218 2.29 -6.09 15.53
N ARG A 219 1.07 -5.90 16.02
CA ARG A 219 0.42 -6.82 16.97
C ARG A 219 0.10 -8.14 16.31
N ALA A 220 0.07 -9.21 17.09
CA ALA A 220 -0.21 -10.56 16.60
C ALA A 220 -1.57 -10.67 15.86
N ASP A 221 -2.59 -9.96 16.33
CA ASP A 221 -3.91 -9.93 15.70
C ASP A 221 -3.91 -9.21 14.33
N HIS A 222 -3.12 -8.14 14.19
CA HIS A 222 -2.94 -7.41 12.94
C HIS A 222 -2.04 -8.16 11.96
N GLU A 223 -0.98 -8.79 12.46
CA GLU A 223 -0.14 -9.70 11.67
C GLU A 223 -0.97 -10.84 11.09
N ALA A 224 -1.78 -11.50 11.93
CA ALA A 224 -2.69 -12.56 11.50
C ALA A 224 -3.67 -12.09 10.42
N LEU A 225 -4.35 -10.97 10.63
CA LEU A 225 -5.34 -10.49 9.67
C LEU A 225 -4.67 -10.06 8.35
N PHE A 226 -3.48 -9.45 8.38
CA PHE A 226 -2.78 -9.01 7.18
C PHE A 226 -2.27 -10.22 6.38
N MET A 227 -1.68 -11.22 7.05
CA MET A 227 -1.18 -12.41 6.36
C MET A 227 -2.29 -13.32 5.85
N GLN A 228 -3.45 -13.39 6.51
CA GLN A 228 -4.63 -14.05 5.95
C GLN A 228 -5.01 -13.44 4.60
N VAL A 229 -5.13 -12.11 4.55
CA VAL A 229 -5.58 -11.39 3.36
C VAL A 229 -4.53 -11.44 2.26
N ALA A 230 -3.25 -11.30 2.61
CA ALA A 230 -2.14 -11.39 1.67
C ALA A 230 -2.02 -12.80 1.05
N ALA A 231 -2.14 -13.86 1.86
CA ALA A 231 -2.06 -15.25 1.41
C ALA A 231 -3.21 -15.61 0.46
N ALA A 232 -4.44 -15.20 0.80
CA ALA A 232 -5.57 -15.35 -0.12
C ALA A 232 -5.32 -14.59 -1.43
N GLY A 233 -4.96 -13.30 -1.34
CA GLY A 233 -4.70 -12.45 -2.50
C GLY A 233 -3.68 -13.03 -3.48
N VAL A 234 -2.50 -13.42 -3.00
CA VAL A 234 -1.43 -13.93 -3.87
C VAL A 234 -1.79 -15.25 -4.57
N VAL A 235 -2.49 -16.17 -3.88
CA VAL A 235 -2.91 -17.45 -4.48
C VAL A 235 -4.05 -17.26 -5.47
N ILE A 236 -4.98 -16.35 -5.18
CA ILE A 236 -6.05 -16.00 -6.12
C ILE A 236 -5.44 -15.35 -7.38
N THR A 237 -4.45 -14.46 -7.23
CA THR A 237 -3.72 -13.88 -8.37
C THR A 237 -3.03 -14.98 -9.19
N LEU A 238 -2.29 -15.89 -8.55
CA LEU A 238 -1.63 -17.03 -9.22
C LEU A 238 -2.60 -17.83 -10.08
N ALA A 239 -3.70 -18.29 -9.48
CA ALA A 239 -4.63 -19.16 -10.17
C ALA A 239 -5.41 -18.42 -11.26
N GLY A 240 -5.79 -17.16 -11.01
CA GLY A 240 -6.47 -16.32 -11.99
C GLY A 240 -5.59 -16.00 -13.19
N SER A 241 -4.33 -15.62 -12.98
CA SER A 241 -3.38 -15.35 -14.07
C SER A 241 -3.03 -16.61 -14.85
N ALA A 242 -2.82 -17.74 -14.16
CA ALA A 242 -2.54 -19.04 -14.80
C ALA A 242 -3.72 -19.57 -15.62
N THR A 243 -4.96 -19.23 -15.23
CA THR A 243 -6.17 -19.54 -16.02
C THR A 243 -6.31 -18.62 -17.21
N ALA A 244 -5.98 -17.34 -17.04
CA ALA A 244 -6.12 -16.32 -18.09
C ALA A 244 -5.05 -16.44 -19.19
N VAL A 245 -3.84 -16.91 -18.85
CA VAL A 245 -2.71 -17.07 -19.78
C VAL A 245 -1.98 -18.39 -19.51
N PRO A 246 -2.60 -19.54 -19.82
CA PRO A 246 -1.97 -20.85 -19.61
C PRO A 246 -0.69 -21.04 -20.43
N GLU A 247 -0.51 -20.29 -21.52
CA GLU A 247 0.65 -20.35 -22.41
C GLU A 247 1.93 -19.80 -21.77
N LEU A 248 1.82 -18.97 -20.71
CA LEU A 248 2.96 -18.47 -19.93
C LEU A 248 3.34 -19.41 -18.78
N TRP A 249 2.59 -20.48 -18.57
CA TRP A 249 2.90 -21.45 -17.52
C TRP A 249 4.18 -22.24 -17.87
N PRO A 250 5.14 -22.42 -16.93
CA PRO A 250 6.36 -23.20 -17.17
C PRO A 250 6.03 -24.65 -17.56
N ALA A 251 6.54 -25.10 -18.72
CA ALA A 251 6.22 -26.41 -19.29
C ALA A 251 6.74 -27.58 -18.45
N GLU A 252 7.79 -27.35 -17.67
CA GLU A 252 8.43 -28.29 -16.77
C GLU A 252 7.67 -28.51 -15.45
N MET A 253 6.60 -27.74 -15.19
CA MET A 253 5.83 -27.84 -13.96
C MET A 253 4.38 -28.26 -14.17
N ASP A 254 3.93 -29.23 -13.38
CA ASP A 254 2.52 -29.59 -13.30
C ASP A 254 1.70 -28.47 -12.66
N LYS A 255 0.87 -27.81 -13.48
CA LYS A 255 0.10 -26.63 -13.08
C LYS A 255 -0.86 -26.91 -11.94
N ASP A 256 -1.66 -27.97 -12.07
CA ASP A 256 -2.73 -28.25 -11.11
C ASP A 256 -2.15 -28.68 -9.76
N THR A 257 -1.13 -29.54 -9.74
CA THR A 257 -0.42 -29.92 -8.51
C THR A 257 0.20 -28.72 -7.82
N PHE A 258 0.79 -27.79 -8.57
CA PHE A 258 1.39 -26.58 -8.00
C PHE A 258 0.34 -25.67 -7.36
N ILE A 259 -0.76 -25.41 -8.07
CA ILE A 259 -1.87 -24.57 -7.59
C ILE A 259 -2.55 -25.24 -6.38
N ASP A 260 -2.81 -26.55 -6.41
CA ASP A 260 -3.41 -27.29 -5.30
C ASP A 260 -2.60 -27.15 -4.02
N LYS A 261 -1.27 -27.28 -4.13
CA LYS A 261 -0.39 -27.11 -2.98
C LYS A 261 -0.36 -25.66 -2.48
N ALA A 262 -0.43 -24.67 -3.38
CA ALA A 262 -0.51 -23.26 -2.99
C ALA A 262 -1.83 -22.96 -2.25
N VAL A 263 -2.96 -23.46 -2.76
CA VAL A 263 -4.28 -23.35 -2.11
C VAL A 263 -4.26 -24.00 -0.72
N ALA A 264 -3.80 -25.24 -0.59
CA ALA A 264 -3.72 -25.94 0.70
C ALA A 264 -2.83 -25.19 1.73
N LEU A 265 -1.73 -24.58 1.28
CA LEU A 265 -0.88 -23.77 2.15
C LEU A 265 -1.58 -22.46 2.57
N ALA A 266 -2.28 -21.78 1.66
CA ALA A 266 -3.05 -20.58 1.97
C ALA A 266 -4.24 -20.86 2.88
N GLU A 267 -4.94 -21.99 2.72
CA GLU A 267 -5.99 -22.44 3.64
C GLU A 267 -5.46 -22.56 5.07
N ARG A 268 -4.29 -23.19 5.24
CA ARG A 268 -3.63 -23.29 6.54
C ARG A 268 -3.27 -21.92 7.13
N VAL A 269 -2.77 -20.98 6.33
CA VAL A 269 -2.52 -19.60 6.79
C VAL A 269 -3.82 -18.97 7.29
N CYS A 270 -4.90 -19.09 6.50
CA CYS A 270 -6.20 -18.52 6.83
C CYS A 270 -6.78 -19.11 8.12
N ASP A 271 -6.72 -20.43 8.28
CA ASP A 271 -7.21 -21.13 9.47
C ASP A 271 -6.45 -20.72 10.74
N THR A 272 -5.12 -20.64 10.66
CA THR A 272 -4.30 -20.21 11.80
C THR A 272 -4.55 -18.74 12.12
N ALA A 273 -4.61 -17.87 11.12
CA ALA A 273 -4.90 -16.45 11.31
C ALA A 273 -6.26 -16.22 11.99
N ALA A 274 -7.32 -16.90 11.52
CA ALA A 274 -8.67 -16.78 12.05
C ALA A 274 -8.80 -17.19 13.53
N LYS A 275 -7.89 -18.04 14.03
CA LYS A 275 -7.78 -18.38 15.46
C LYS A 275 -7.20 -17.21 16.27
N ILE A 276 -6.24 -16.48 15.70
CA ILE A 276 -5.53 -15.39 16.38
C ILE A 276 -6.39 -14.12 16.44
N HIS A 277 -6.88 -13.62 15.30
CA HIS A 277 -7.61 -12.34 15.26
C HIS A 277 -9.09 -12.49 15.61
N GLY A 278 -9.65 -13.71 15.58
CA GLY A 278 -10.97 -14.03 16.13
C GLY A 278 -12.18 -13.38 15.44
N LEU A 279 -12.04 -12.84 14.22
CA LEU A 279 -13.12 -12.17 13.46
C LEU A 279 -14.09 -13.17 12.81
N ARG A 280 -14.47 -14.19 13.57
CA ARG A 280 -15.30 -15.32 13.15
C ARG A 280 -16.77 -14.93 13.10
N ARG A 281 -17.51 -15.44 12.11
CA ARG A 281 -18.96 -15.21 12.02
C ARG A 281 -19.68 -16.07 13.04
N VAL A 282 -20.52 -15.44 13.87
CA VAL A 282 -21.53 -16.15 14.65
C VAL A 282 -22.63 -16.57 13.67
N ARG A 283 -22.86 -17.88 13.51
CA ARG A 283 -23.89 -18.44 12.62
C ARG A 283 -25.24 -17.74 12.83
N LYS A 284 -25.60 -16.81 11.93
CA LYS A 284 -26.95 -16.28 11.70
C LYS A 284 -27.11 -15.83 10.23
N THR A 285 -28.36 -15.92 9.80
CA THR A 285 -28.92 -15.96 8.44
C THR A 285 -28.88 -14.64 7.67
N ALA A 286 -28.84 -14.79 6.34
CA ALA A 286 -29.14 -13.86 5.25
C ALA A 286 -28.52 -12.45 5.36
N ALA A 287 -27.52 -12.20 4.51
CA ALA A 287 -26.94 -10.88 4.28
C ALA A 287 -28.04 -9.84 4.03
N GLN A 288 -27.99 -8.71 4.75
CA GLN A 288 -28.67 -7.51 4.28
C GLN A 288 -28.04 -7.13 2.95
N VAL A 289 -28.84 -7.16 1.88
CA VAL A 289 -28.46 -6.64 0.57
C VAL A 289 -28.22 -5.14 0.73
N SER A 290 -26.96 -4.76 0.96
CA SER A 290 -26.58 -3.35 0.88
C SER A 290 -26.76 -2.90 -0.57
N LYS A 291 -27.23 -1.67 -0.79
CA LYS A 291 -27.37 -1.13 -2.14
C LYS A 291 -26.02 -1.21 -2.85
N LYS A 292 -26.01 -1.73 -4.09
CA LYS A 292 -24.85 -1.66 -4.98
C LYS A 292 -24.32 -0.23 -4.93
N PRO A 293 -23.01 -0.01 -4.69
CA PRO A 293 -22.43 1.31 -4.74
C PRO A 293 -22.86 1.93 -6.07
N ARG A 294 -23.32 3.18 -5.99
CA ARG A 294 -23.73 3.92 -7.18
C ARG A 294 -22.52 3.92 -8.12
N ASP A 295 -22.77 3.60 -9.39
CA ASP A 295 -21.78 3.68 -10.45
C ASP A 295 -21.28 5.14 -10.51
N ASN A 296 -20.23 5.42 -9.76
CA ASN A 296 -19.53 6.69 -9.72
C ASN A 296 -18.33 6.64 -10.68
N ARG A 297 -18.41 5.79 -11.72
CA ARG A 297 -17.50 5.93 -12.85
C ARG A 297 -17.74 7.31 -13.41
N ALA A 298 -16.77 8.20 -13.24
CA ALA A 298 -16.73 9.42 -14.01
C ALA A 298 -16.93 9.00 -15.48
N PRO A 299 -17.80 9.68 -16.26
CA PRO A 299 -17.91 9.41 -17.68
C PRO A 299 -16.49 9.35 -18.24
N ARG A 300 -16.19 8.35 -19.09
CA ARG A 300 -14.92 8.33 -19.83
C ARG A 300 -14.78 9.70 -20.46
N GLY A 301 -13.91 10.53 -19.89
CA GLY A 301 -13.58 11.82 -20.46
C GLY A 301 -13.05 11.57 -21.87
N LEU A 302 -12.97 12.62 -22.68
CA LEU A 302 -12.29 12.52 -23.98
C LEU A 302 -10.89 11.91 -23.76
N LEU A 303 -10.69 10.69 -24.28
CA LEU A 303 -9.41 10.00 -24.21
C LEU A 303 -8.36 10.89 -24.87
N ARG A 304 -7.30 11.19 -24.13
CA ARG A 304 -6.18 11.96 -24.67
C ARG A 304 -5.40 11.11 -25.68
N PRO A 305 -4.96 11.67 -26.82
CA PRO A 305 -4.12 10.95 -27.77
C PRO A 305 -2.91 10.31 -27.09
N MET A 306 -2.17 11.05 -26.25
CA MET A 306 -1.02 10.53 -25.49
C MET A 306 -1.36 9.42 -24.48
N ALA A 307 -2.61 9.37 -24.01
CA ALA A 307 -3.04 8.29 -23.13
C ALA A 307 -3.26 6.97 -23.89
N ALA A 308 -3.72 7.06 -25.15
CA ALA A 308 -3.99 5.92 -26.01
C ALA A 308 -2.78 5.52 -26.87
N VAL A 309 -1.97 6.48 -27.29
CA VAL A 309 -0.83 6.30 -28.21
C VAL A 309 0.35 7.13 -27.75
N ILE A 310 1.51 6.49 -27.55
CA ILE A 310 2.77 7.15 -27.22
C ILE A 310 3.69 7.02 -28.45
N PRO A 311 4.04 8.13 -29.13
CA PRO A 311 4.92 8.08 -30.29
C PRO A 311 6.27 7.46 -29.95
N GLN A 312 6.81 6.64 -30.85
CA GLN A 312 8.05 5.90 -30.60
C GLN A 312 9.26 6.83 -30.48
N ASP A 313 9.23 7.95 -31.18
CA ASP A 313 10.21 9.03 -31.14
C ASP A 313 10.15 9.88 -29.87
N GLU A 314 9.03 9.82 -29.12
CA GLU A 314 8.87 10.46 -27.82
C GLU A 314 9.22 9.54 -26.64
N LEU A 315 9.55 8.26 -26.91
CA LEU A 315 10.11 7.37 -25.90
C LEU A 315 11.55 7.81 -25.60
N LEU A 316 11.70 8.55 -24.51
CA LEU A 316 13.00 8.99 -24.04
C LEU A 316 13.84 7.76 -23.63
N PRO A 317 15.18 7.79 -23.84
CA PRO A 317 16.05 6.74 -23.34
C PRO A 317 15.93 6.62 -21.81
N ASP A 318 16.21 5.43 -21.29
CA ASP A 318 16.24 5.17 -19.85
C ASP A 318 17.21 6.16 -19.15
N VAL A 319 16.79 6.76 -18.04
CA VAL A 319 17.67 7.61 -17.22
C VAL A 319 18.55 6.66 -16.43
N ASN A 320 19.70 6.29 -17.02
CA ASN A 320 20.52 5.18 -16.55
C ASN A 320 20.99 5.24 -15.08
N THR A 321 20.85 6.35 -14.36
CA THR A 321 21.43 6.50 -13.01
C THR A 321 20.54 7.24 -12.01
N VAL A 322 20.20 6.57 -10.90
CA VAL A 322 19.54 7.16 -9.69
C VAL A 322 20.54 7.36 -8.53
N GLU A 323 21.81 7.05 -8.75
CA GLU A 323 22.86 6.94 -7.72
C GLU A 323 23.07 8.24 -6.97
N HIS A 324 22.97 9.38 -7.66
CA HIS A 324 23.08 10.70 -7.04
C HIS A 324 21.89 11.01 -6.12
N VAL A 325 20.68 10.55 -6.47
CA VAL A 325 19.48 10.64 -5.62
C VAL A 325 19.63 9.73 -4.41
N ALA A 326 20.08 8.49 -4.63
CA ALA A 326 20.36 7.53 -3.56
C ALA A 326 21.41 8.06 -2.57
N ALA A 327 22.53 8.61 -3.07
CA ALA A 327 23.58 9.19 -2.23
C ALA A 327 23.06 10.38 -1.40
N ALA A 328 22.20 11.23 -1.98
CA ALA A 328 21.56 12.31 -1.24
C ALA A 328 20.60 11.78 -0.17
N ALA A 329 19.83 10.73 -0.48
CA ALA A 329 18.90 10.09 0.47
C ALA A 329 19.64 9.42 1.64
N GLU A 330 20.78 8.77 1.38
CA GLU A 330 21.64 8.20 2.43
C GLU A 330 22.23 9.30 3.33
N ALA A 331 22.70 10.41 2.76
CA ALA A 331 23.13 11.57 3.55
C ALA A 331 21.99 12.16 4.39
N TYR A 332 20.76 12.17 3.86
CA TYR A 332 19.57 12.55 4.64
C TYR A 332 19.30 11.56 5.79
N TRP A 333 19.44 10.26 5.55
CA TRP A 333 19.25 9.21 6.57
C TRP A 333 20.24 9.35 7.72
N GLU A 334 21.50 9.69 7.45
CA GLU A 334 22.49 10.01 8.48
C GLU A 334 22.07 11.23 9.33
N VAL A 335 21.58 12.30 8.69
CA VAL A 335 21.07 13.48 9.39
C VAL A 335 19.84 13.12 10.22
N ALA A 336 18.92 12.31 9.69
CA ALA A 336 17.79 11.79 10.45
C ALA A 336 18.25 11.09 11.72
N GLY A 337 19.28 10.24 11.64
CA GLY A 337 19.84 9.50 12.77
C GLY A 337 20.56 10.34 13.84
N SER A 338 20.79 11.63 13.59
CA SER A 338 21.61 12.48 14.48
C SER A 338 20.95 12.87 15.80
N LEU A 339 19.62 12.83 15.89
CA LEU A 339 18.87 13.10 17.12
C LEU A 339 17.80 12.03 17.33
N VAL A 340 17.90 11.33 18.47
CA VAL A 340 16.88 10.35 18.89
C VAL A 340 16.14 10.90 20.09
N VAL A 341 14.87 11.28 19.88
CA VAL A 341 13.97 11.67 20.96
C VAL A 341 13.34 10.43 21.56
N ASN A 342 13.47 10.24 22.88
CA ASN A 342 12.71 9.22 23.60
C ASN A 342 11.27 9.73 23.80
N PRO A 343 10.27 9.18 23.08
CA PRO A 343 8.92 9.70 23.13
C PRO A 343 8.19 9.35 24.44
N TRP A 344 8.82 8.63 25.37
CA TRP A 344 8.23 8.17 26.64
C TRP A 344 8.89 8.75 27.89
N LYS A 345 9.88 9.64 27.72
CA LYS A 345 10.78 10.11 28.80
C LYS A 345 10.04 10.61 30.05
N ASP A 346 8.89 11.27 29.87
CA ASP A 346 8.18 11.95 30.97
C ASP A 346 6.78 11.37 31.27
N GLY A 347 6.43 10.23 30.67
CA GLY A 347 5.18 9.50 30.95
C GLY A 347 3.86 10.23 30.63
N ARG A 348 3.92 11.43 30.02
CA ARG A 348 2.77 12.32 29.73
C ARG A 348 2.66 12.73 28.26
N THR A 349 3.29 11.98 27.36
CA THR A 349 3.33 12.30 25.93
C THR A 349 2.05 11.88 25.21
N SER A 350 1.60 12.72 24.30
CA SER A 350 0.37 12.47 23.54
C SER A 350 0.59 11.34 22.54
N LEU A 351 -0.19 10.25 22.66
CA LEU A 351 -0.08 9.05 21.80
C LEU A 351 -0.04 9.37 20.31
N ASN A 352 -0.80 10.36 19.84
CA ASN A 352 -0.81 10.72 18.42
C ASN A 352 0.50 11.37 17.93
N ILE A 353 1.23 12.07 18.80
CA ILE A 353 2.53 12.67 18.46
C ILE A 353 3.58 11.56 18.44
N THR A 354 3.54 10.68 19.44
CA THR A 354 4.38 9.48 19.52
C THR A 354 4.19 8.60 18.27
N LEU A 355 2.94 8.33 17.86
CA LEU A 355 2.60 7.56 16.66
C LEU A 355 3.08 8.23 15.38
N MET A 356 2.90 9.55 15.26
CA MET A 356 3.39 10.30 14.11
C MET A 356 4.92 10.25 13.98
N TYR A 357 5.64 10.44 15.10
CA TYR A 357 7.10 10.43 15.14
C TYR A 357 7.66 9.04 14.84
N ALA A 358 7.23 8.02 15.59
CA ALA A 358 7.72 6.65 15.42
C ALA A 358 7.23 6.02 14.11
N GLY A 359 6.02 6.35 13.65
CA GLY A 359 5.52 5.96 12.34
C GLY A 359 6.34 6.58 11.20
N GLY A 360 6.73 7.85 11.32
CA GLY A 360 7.64 8.50 10.38
C GLY A 360 8.98 7.77 10.27
N TRP A 361 9.54 7.36 11.41
CA TRP A 361 10.76 6.53 11.47
C TRP A 361 10.58 5.16 10.85
N SER A 362 9.54 4.42 11.25
CA SER A 362 9.29 3.07 10.73
C SER A 362 9.07 3.04 9.22
N LEU A 363 8.38 4.05 8.67
CA LEU A 363 8.17 4.14 7.23
C LEU A 363 9.44 4.56 6.49
N LEU A 364 10.21 5.52 7.02
CA LEU A 364 11.48 5.93 6.41
C LEU A 364 12.49 4.78 6.42
N GLU A 365 12.61 4.05 7.54
CA GLU A 365 13.41 2.82 7.62
C GLU A 365 12.97 1.80 6.57
N THR A 366 11.66 1.62 6.37
CA THR A 366 11.13 0.71 5.35
C THR A 366 11.59 1.12 3.94
N VAL A 367 11.63 2.43 3.64
CA VAL A 367 12.17 2.93 2.37
C VAL A 367 13.65 2.64 2.27
N MET A 368 14.45 3.09 3.24
CA MET A 368 15.91 3.03 3.19
C MET A 368 16.44 1.59 3.19
N VAL A 369 15.77 0.66 3.87
CA VAL A 369 16.16 -0.76 3.88
C VAL A 369 15.83 -1.48 2.58
N ASN A 370 14.76 -1.09 1.87
CA ASN A 370 14.26 -1.86 0.72
C ASN A 370 14.59 -1.27 -0.65
N TYR A 371 14.95 0.02 -0.76
CA TYR A 371 15.08 0.67 -2.07
C TYR A 371 16.19 0.10 -2.97
N THR A 372 17.23 -0.49 -2.38
CA THR A 372 18.35 -1.15 -3.09
C THR A 372 18.21 -2.66 -3.16
N GLN A 373 17.22 -3.24 -2.48
CA GLN A 373 17.08 -4.68 -2.37
C GLN A 373 16.35 -5.22 -3.61
N PRO A 374 16.95 -6.14 -4.37
CA PRO A 374 16.34 -6.69 -5.58
C PRO A 374 14.94 -7.22 -5.32
N GLY A 375 13.95 -6.72 -6.07
CA GLY A 375 12.54 -7.11 -5.94
C GLY A 375 11.80 -6.61 -4.71
N ALA A 376 12.44 -5.84 -3.81
CA ALA A 376 11.77 -5.23 -2.66
C ALA A 376 11.51 -3.72 -2.83
N ALA A 377 12.11 -3.09 -3.84
CA ALA A 377 11.92 -1.68 -4.15
C ALA A 377 10.43 -1.25 -4.29
N PRO A 378 9.48 -2.05 -4.83
CA PRO A 378 8.05 -1.71 -4.80
C PRO A 378 7.47 -1.44 -3.40
N THR A 379 8.05 -2.03 -2.37
CA THR A 379 7.69 -1.79 -0.96
C THR A 379 8.08 -0.38 -0.52
N ALA A 380 9.22 0.13 -0.98
CA ALA A 380 9.66 1.49 -0.72
C ALA A 380 8.68 2.53 -1.28
N VAL A 381 8.10 2.28 -2.46
CA VAL A 381 7.06 3.15 -3.06
C VAL A 381 5.82 3.24 -2.16
N SER A 382 5.37 2.08 -1.64
CA SER A 382 4.21 2.03 -0.74
C SER A 382 4.47 2.77 0.58
N ALA A 383 5.67 2.63 1.14
CA ALA A 383 6.09 3.35 2.34
C ALA A 383 6.21 4.87 2.12
N ALA A 384 6.80 5.29 0.99
CA ALA A 384 6.91 6.69 0.59
C ALA A 384 5.53 7.36 0.43
N ARG A 385 4.57 6.65 -0.20
CA ARG A 385 3.19 7.12 -0.30
C ARG A 385 2.55 7.31 1.08
N MET A 386 2.72 6.36 2.00
CA MET A 386 2.17 6.46 3.36
C MET A 386 2.80 7.62 4.15
N LEU A 387 4.11 7.85 3.98
CA LEU A 387 4.79 9.02 4.55
C LEU A 387 4.17 10.32 4.05
N LEU A 388 3.92 10.42 2.75
CA LEU A 388 3.32 11.59 2.12
C LEU A 388 1.90 11.86 2.64
N GLU A 389 1.09 10.80 2.75
CA GLU A 389 -0.25 10.90 3.32
C GLU A 389 -0.21 11.46 4.76
N GLU A 390 0.66 10.91 5.61
CA GLU A 390 0.78 11.36 7.00
C GLU A 390 1.39 12.75 7.14
N ALA A 391 2.37 13.10 6.30
CA ALA A 391 2.98 14.43 6.29
C ALA A 391 1.96 15.51 5.90
N ALA A 392 1.07 15.21 4.94
CA ALA A 392 -0.03 16.09 4.56
C ALA A 392 -1.01 16.28 5.74
N ARG A 393 -1.42 15.19 6.41
CA ARG A 393 -2.30 15.28 7.59
C ARG A 393 -1.65 16.01 8.77
N ALA A 394 -0.35 15.79 9.00
CA ALA A 394 0.40 16.49 10.04
C ALA A 394 0.49 17.98 9.74
N THR A 395 0.80 18.35 8.50
CA THR A 395 0.87 19.75 8.07
C THR A 395 -0.47 20.43 8.18
N TRP A 396 -1.55 19.79 7.72
CA TRP A 396 -2.89 20.31 7.93
C TRP A 396 -3.23 20.45 9.42
N ARG A 397 -2.81 19.53 10.29
CA ARG A 397 -3.14 19.62 11.71
C ARG A 397 -2.42 20.76 12.43
N TYR A 398 -1.14 20.96 12.14
CA TYR A 398 -0.27 21.84 12.94
C TYR A 398 0.05 23.18 12.28
N SER A 399 -0.18 23.37 10.98
CA SER A 399 0.04 24.64 10.28
C SER A 399 -1.18 25.59 10.40
N VAL A 400 -1.70 25.77 11.62
CA VAL A 400 -2.83 26.67 11.89
C VAL A 400 -2.52 27.73 12.92
N ALA A 401 -3.26 28.84 12.82
CA ALA A 401 -3.34 29.81 13.88
C ALA A 401 -3.87 29.17 15.20
N PRO A 402 -3.38 29.60 16.38
CA PRO A 402 -3.70 28.98 17.66
C PRO A 402 -5.21 28.89 17.97
N ASP A 403 -5.99 29.87 17.54
CA ASP A 403 -7.45 29.94 17.72
C ASP A 403 -8.22 28.84 16.98
N LYS A 404 -7.60 28.20 15.96
CA LYS A 404 -8.18 27.11 15.17
C LYS A 404 -7.60 25.73 15.51
N ALA A 405 -6.56 25.67 16.35
CA ALA A 405 -5.83 24.44 16.65
C ALA A 405 -6.72 23.39 17.34
N GLU A 406 -7.51 23.80 18.33
CA GLU A 406 -8.42 22.89 19.03
C GLU A 406 -9.48 22.31 18.08
N ALA A 407 -10.07 23.15 17.21
CA ALA A 407 -11.07 22.70 16.25
C ALA A 407 -10.51 21.66 15.26
N ARG A 408 -9.30 21.88 14.71
CA ARG A 408 -8.64 20.90 13.83
C ARG A 408 -8.30 19.61 14.57
N PHE A 409 -7.86 19.70 15.82
CA PHE A 409 -7.57 18.53 16.65
C PHE A 409 -8.85 17.70 16.89
N VAL A 410 -9.96 18.34 17.27
CA VAL A 410 -11.26 17.68 17.43
C VAL A 410 -11.71 17.01 16.13
N GLN A 411 -11.64 17.73 15.01
CA GLN A 411 -12.01 17.22 13.69
C GLN A 411 -11.19 15.98 13.30
N TYR A 412 -9.88 15.99 13.55
CA TYR A 412 -8.98 14.87 13.29
C TYR A 412 -9.38 13.62 14.09
N PHE A 413 -9.55 13.70 15.41
CA PHE A 413 -9.87 12.52 16.20
C PHE A 413 -11.29 12.04 15.98
N ASP A 414 -12.22 12.95 15.75
CA ASP A 414 -13.57 12.54 15.39
C ASP A 414 -13.54 11.70 14.11
N GLU A 415 -12.72 12.05 13.11
CA GLU A 415 -12.55 11.26 11.87
C GLU A 415 -12.35 9.77 12.18
N TYR A 416 -11.33 9.46 12.96
CA TYR A 416 -10.98 8.09 13.30
C TYR A 416 -11.97 7.42 14.26
N ARG A 417 -12.64 8.18 15.14
CA ARG A 417 -13.74 7.64 15.95
C ARG A 417 -14.92 7.19 15.07
N ALA A 418 -15.26 7.97 14.04
CA ALA A 418 -16.32 7.59 13.11
C ALA A 418 -15.91 6.41 12.21
N MET A 419 -14.67 6.40 11.73
CA MET A 419 -14.12 5.27 10.97
C MET A 419 -14.17 3.98 11.79
N ARG A 420 -13.68 4.00 13.05
CA ARG A 420 -13.75 2.87 13.98
C ARG A 420 -15.19 2.42 14.22
N ARG A 421 -16.11 3.35 14.50
CA ARG A 421 -17.53 3.02 14.72
C ARG A 421 -18.15 2.39 13.49
N ASN A 422 -17.86 2.91 12.30
CA ASN A 422 -18.35 2.35 11.04
C ASN A 422 -17.82 0.93 10.82
N ALA A 423 -16.53 0.70 11.09
CA ALA A 423 -15.91 -0.62 11.03
C ALA A 423 -16.63 -1.62 11.94
N ILE A 424 -16.80 -1.27 13.23
CA ILE A 424 -17.48 -2.11 14.21
C ILE A 424 -18.93 -2.41 13.78
N ASN A 425 -19.66 -1.39 13.33
CA ASN A 425 -21.04 -1.55 12.86
C ASN A 425 -21.12 -2.45 11.63
N THR A 426 -20.16 -2.33 10.71
CA THR A 426 -20.12 -3.18 9.52
C THR A 426 -19.80 -4.63 9.88
N LEU A 427 -18.77 -4.85 10.71
CA LEU A 427 -18.38 -6.19 11.16
C LEU A 427 -19.52 -6.89 11.91
N THR A 428 -20.19 -6.16 12.80
CA THR A 428 -21.35 -6.69 13.56
C THR A 428 -22.55 -6.95 12.67
N GLY A 429 -22.83 -6.07 11.70
CA GLY A 429 -23.83 -6.29 10.66
C GLY A 429 -23.54 -7.52 9.79
N SER A 430 -22.26 -7.85 9.57
CA SER A 430 -21.81 -9.04 8.85
C SER A 430 -21.73 -10.31 9.70
N GLY A 431 -22.23 -10.28 10.95
CA GLY A 431 -22.34 -11.45 11.82
C GLY A 431 -21.15 -11.71 12.74
N ILE A 432 -20.17 -10.81 12.81
CA ILE A 432 -19.09 -10.90 13.80
C ILE A 432 -19.61 -10.41 15.16
N SER A 433 -19.24 -11.07 16.26
CA SER A 433 -19.68 -10.62 17.58
C SER A 433 -19.16 -9.22 17.90
N THR A 434 -19.97 -8.38 18.57
CA THR A 434 -19.56 -7.04 19.00
C THR A 434 -18.27 -7.07 19.82
N LYS A 435 -18.14 -8.06 20.71
CA LYS A 435 -16.92 -8.27 21.51
C LYS A 435 -15.68 -8.45 20.63
N ALA A 436 -15.75 -9.32 19.62
CA ALA A 436 -14.61 -9.54 18.70
C ALA A 436 -14.32 -8.30 17.84
N ALA A 437 -15.36 -7.64 17.33
CA ALA A 437 -15.23 -6.42 16.54
C ALA A 437 -14.66 -5.24 17.35
N GLU A 438 -14.96 -5.14 18.63
CA GLU A 438 -14.36 -4.12 19.52
C GLU A 438 -12.92 -4.47 19.91
N GLN A 439 -12.63 -5.75 20.13
CA GLN A 439 -11.33 -6.24 20.58
C GLN A 439 -10.20 -5.89 19.61
N ILE A 440 -10.41 -5.98 18.29
CA ILE A 440 -9.38 -5.65 17.29
C ILE A 440 -8.94 -4.17 17.37
N PHE A 441 -9.83 -3.29 17.83
CA PHE A 441 -9.53 -1.87 18.07
C PHE A 441 -9.20 -1.57 19.53
N ALA A 442 -9.12 -2.57 20.40
CA ALA A 442 -8.78 -2.35 21.80
C ALA A 442 -7.35 -1.81 21.87
N LEU A 443 -7.16 -0.77 22.67
CA LEU A 443 -5.84 -0.28 23.00
C LEU A 443 -5.21 -1.17 24.07
N PRO A 444 -3.87 -1.29 24.08
CA PRO A 444 -3.16 -1.93 25.17
C PRO A 444 -3.55 -1.31 26.54
N PRO A 445 -3.67 -2.10 27.63
CA PRO A 445 -4.25 -1.64 28.90
C PRO A 445 -3.53 -0.43 29.54
N ASN A 446 -2.25 -0.25 29.24
CA ASN A 446 -1.43 0.82 29.77
C ASN A 446 -1.49 2.11 28.93
N VAL A 447 -2.15 2.09 27.78
CA VAL A 447 -2.40 3.28 26.96
C VAL A 447 -3.64 4.00 27.50
N GLN A 448 -3.42 5.16 28.13
CA GLN A 448 -4.51 5.98 28.65
C GLN A 448 -4.99 6.99 27.60
N LEU A 449 -6.30 7.03 27.39
CA LEU A 449 -6.93 8.06 26.55
C LEU A 449 -7.51 9.17 27.42
N THR A 450 -7.13 10.41 27.12
CA THR A 450 -7.67 11.61 27.78
C THR A 450 -9.11 11.94 27.35
N LYS A 451 -9.57 11.44 26.20
CA LYS A 451 -10.96 11.56 25.75
C LYS A 451 -11.55 10.19 25.39
N PRO A 452 -12.76 9.83 25.85
CA PRO A 452 -13.39 8.55 25.53
C PRO A 452 -13.53 8.32 24.02
N LEU A 453 -13.33 7.09 23.56
CA LEU A 453 -13.40 6.71 22.14
C LEU A 453 -14.79 6.89 21.51
N ASN A 454 -15.84 6.96 22.33
CA ASN A 454 -17.24 6.93 21.86
C ASN A 454 -17.89 8.31 21.76
N GLN A 455 -17.25 9.37 22.26
CA GLN A 455 -17.79 10.74 22.18
C GLN A 455 -17.31 11.41 20.89
N MET A 456 -18.24 11.79 20.01
CA MET A 456 -17.98 12.57 18.80
C MET A 456 -18.81 13.86 18.86
N ALA A 457 -18.30 14.95 18.29
CA ALA A 457 -19.04 16.20 18.22
C ALA A 457 -20.30 16.07 17.36
N LYS A 458 -21.40 16.68 17.81
CA LYS A 458 -22.62 16.81 17.00
C LYS A 458 -22.33 17.74 15.81
N GLY A 459 -22.66 17.31 14.59
CA GLY A 459 -22.36 18.10 13.38
C GLY A 459 -20.90 18.01 12.91
N ARG A 460 -20.20 16.93 13.28
CA ARG A 460 -18.81 16.65 12.87
C ARG A 460 -18.58 16.91 11.38
N GLN A 461 -17.51 17.67 11.11
CA GLN A 461 -17.01 17.92 9.75
C GLN A 461 -16.02 16.82 9.35
N PRO A 462 -16.11 16.26 8.13
CA PRO A 462 -15.11 15.32 7.63
C PRO A 462 -13.75 16.01 7.47
N LEU A 463 -12.66 15.25 7.51
CA LEU A 463 -11.37 15.79 7.09
C LEU A 463 -11.41 16.26 5.62
N PRO A 464 -10.64 17.30 5.26
CA PRO A 464 -10.33 17.57 3.86
C PRO A 464 -9.79 16.32 3.15
N THR A 465 -9.97 16.26 1.83
CA THR A 465 -9.40 15.17 1.03
C THR A 465 -7.88 15.20 1.10
N ILE A 466 -7.24 14.04 0.94
CA ILE A 466 -5.77 13.98 0.98
C ILE A 466 -5.15 14.86 -0.11
N THR A 467 -5.73 14.86 -1.31
CA THR A 467 -5.41 15.76 -2.42
C THR A 467 -5.38 17.23 -2.00
N SER A 468 -6.42 17.70 -1.30
CA SER A 468 -6.46 19.08 -0.81
C SER A 468 -5.36 19.37 0.22
N MET A 469 -5.05 18.41 1.09
CA MET A 469 -3.98 18.55 2.09
C MET A 469 -2.58 18.52 1.44
N LEU A 470 -2.40 17.75 0.36
CA LEU A 470 -1.16 17.67 -0.39
C LEU A 470 -0.87 18.97 -1.13
N ARG A 471 -1.89 19.58 -1.74
CA ARG A 471 -1.78 20.90 -2.35
C ARG A 471 -1.37 21.97 -1.33
N ASP A 472 -1.91 21.88 -0.10
CA ASP A 472 -1.49 22.74 1.01
C ASP A 472 -0.02 22.50 1.42
N LEU A 473 0.42 21.24 1.45
CA LEU A 473 1.81 20.87 1.72
C LEU A 473 2.76 21.36 0.62
N GLY A 474 2.31 21.40 -0.63
CA GLY A 474 3.08 21.81 -1.81
C GLY A 474 3.22 23.32 -1.98
N LYS A 475 2.46 24.14 -1.25
CA LYS A 475 2.52 25.63 -1.35
C LYS A 475 3.91 26.27 -1.32
N PRO A 476 4.92 25.75 -0.58
CA PRO A 476 6.25 26.33 -0.58
C PRO A 476 7.06 26.10 -1.87
N TYR A 477 6.62 25.23 -2.77
CA TYR A 477 7.32 24.83 -3.99
C TYR A 477 6.87 25.67 -5.21
N PRO A 478 7.70 25.80 -6.26
CA PRO A 478 7.37 26.50 -7.50
C PRO A 478 6.08 26.00 -8.16
N GLU A 479 5.88 24.68 -8.26
CA GLU A 479 4.63 24.08 -8.75
C GLU A 479 3.88 23.36 -7.61
N PRO A 480 3.00 24.05 -6.83
CA PRO A 480 2.39 23.48 -5.62
C PRO A 480 1.60 22.17 -5.81
N GLY A 481 1.22 21.86 -7.05
CA GLY A 481 0.51 20.65 -7.41
C GLY A 481 1.39 19.39 -7.50
N TRP A 482 2.73 19.51 -7.46
CA TRP A 482 3.61 18.36 -7.71
C TRP A 482 3.44 17.24 -6.67
N LEU A 483 3.11 17.57 -5.41
CA LEU A 483 2.85 16.55 -4.37
C LEU A 483 1.51 15.82 -4.55
N GLU A 484 0.52 16.47 -5.15
CA GLU A 484 -0.74 15.82 -5.54
C GLU A 484 -0.48 14.82 -6.68
N LEU A 485 0.33 15.23 -7.66
CA LEU A 485 0.75 14.35 -8.74
C LEU A 485 1.63 13.20 -8.23
N ALA A 486 2.61 13.48 -7.37
CA ALA A 486 3.47 12.47 -6.75
C ALA A 486 2.62 11.40 -6.03
N TYR A 487 1.61 11.82 -5.27
CA TYR A 487 0.67 10.91 -4.64
C TYR A 487 -0.05 10.03 -5.66
N THR A 488 -0.53 10.57 -6.78
CA THR A 488 -1.19 9.81 -7.85
C THR A 488 -0.25 8.79 -8.50
N LEU A 489 1.00 9.17 -8.77
CA LEU A 489 2.01 8.30 -9.38
C LEU A 489 2.43 7.17 -8.43
N LEU A 490 2.73 7.48 -7.16
CA LEU A 490 3.05 6.46 -6.15
C LEU A 490 1.85 5.52 -5.88
N SER A 491 0.63 6.03 -6.00
CA SER A 491 -0.60 5.23 -5.82
C SER A 491 -0.76 4.15 -6.88
N GLN A 492 -0.18 4.33 -8.08
CA GLN A 492 -0.18 3.28 -9.11
C GLN A 492 0.41 1.98 -8.54
N MET A 493 1.57 2.08 -7.89
CA MET A 493 2.20 0.93 -7.27
C MET A 493 1.32 0.34 -6.17
N THR A 494 0.80 1.15 -5.24
CA THR A 494 -0.05 0.61 -4.17
C THR A 494 -1.30 -0.12 -4.70
N HIS A 495 -1.85 0.27 -5.85
CA HIS A 495 -3.04 -0.36 -6.42
C HIS A 495 -2.76 -1.44 -7.48
N SER A 496 -1.50 -1.82 -7.70
CA SER A 496 -1.13 -2.84 -8.72
C SER A 496 -1.70 -2.51 -10.11
N THR A 497 -1.64 -1.25 -10.49
CA THR A 497 -2.19 -0.82 -11.78
C THR A 497 -1.35 -1.35 -12.94
N PRO A 498 -1.90 -1.59 -14.15
CA PRO A 498 -1.10 -1.85 -15.35
C PRO A 498 0.06 -0.87 -15.55
N VAL A 499 -0.10 0.42 -15.27
CA VAL A 499 1.03 1.37 -15.29
C VAL A 499 2.10 1.00 -14.26
N ALA A 500 1.72 0.58 -13.06
CA ALA A 500 2.67 0.13 -12.04
C ALA A 500 3.46 -1.11 -12.47
N TYR A 501 2.84 -2.05 -13.20
CA TYR A 501 3.52 -3.23 -13.73
C TYR A 501 4.67 -2.85 -14.66
N LEU A 502 4.48 -1.81 -15.45
CA LEU A 502 5.52 -1.29 -16.33
C LEU A 502 6.64 -0.63 -15.51
N HIS A 503 6.31 0.08 -14.43
CA HIS A 503 7.30 0.70 -13.54
C HIS A 503 8.07 -0.30 -12.65
N THR A 504 7.74 -1.59 -12.67
CA THR A 504 8.53 -2.67 -12.01
C THR A 504 9.52 -3.33 -12.96
N MET A 505 9.90 -2.67 -14.05
CA MET A 505 10.88 -3.17 -14.99
C MET A 505 11.83 -2.05 -15.40
N ARG A 506 13.12 -2.36 -15.47
CA ARG A 506 14.14 -1.53 -16.11
C ARG A 506 14.50 -2.08 -17.49
N ALA A 507 14.85 -1.20 -18.42
CA ALA A 507 15.25 -1.62 -19.75
C ALA A 507 16.65 -2.26 -19.72
N GLY A 508 16.80 -3.45 -20.30
CA GLY A 508 18.11 -4.06 -20.51
C GLY A 508 18.70 -4.85 -19.35
N ASP A 509 17.98 -4.99 -18.23
CA ASP A 509 18.41 -5.78 -17.08
C ASP A 509 17.60 -7.08 -16.93
N PRO A 510 18.22 -8.27 -16.79
CA PRO A 510 17.51 -9.48 -16.37
C PRO A 510 16.93 -9.37 -14.94
N TRP A 511 17.30 -8.37 -14.13
CA TRP A 511 16.74 -8.17 -12.79
C TRP A 511 15.29 -7.66 -12.88
N THR A 512 14.40 -8.61 -12.64
CA THR A 512 12.96 -8.43 -12.59
C THR A 512 12.61 -7.62 -11.33
N ASN A 513 11.74 -6.62 -11.45
CA ASN A 513 11.19 -5.85 -10.32
C ASN A 513 12.11 -4.82 -9.67
N ASP A 514 13.05 -4.31 -10.46
CA ASP A 514 13.65 -3.01 -10.19
C ASP A 514 12.72 -1.91 -10.70
N LEU A 515 12.59 -0.86 -9.88
CA LEU A 515 11.78 0.28 -10.25
C LEU A 515 12.43 1.06 -11.38
N SER A 516 11.61 1.57 -12.31
CA SER A 516 12.04 2.62 -13.23
C SER A 516 12.73 3.76 -12.45
N PRO A 517 13.75 4.41 -13.02
CA PRO A 517 14.45 5.52 -12.36
C PRO A 517 13.52 6.61 -11.79
N GLU A 518 12.48 6.99 -12.54
CA GLU A 518 11.50 8.00 -12.14
C GLU A 518 10.76 7.61 -10.87
N MET A 519 10.22 6.38 -10.83
CA MET A 519 9.49 5.86 -9.67
C MET A 519 10.38 5.74 -8.44
N LEU A 520 11.63 5.29 -8.60
CA LEU A 520 12.57 5.17 -7.49
C LEU A 520 13.00 6.55 -6.97
N ALA A 521 13.36 7.48 -7.86
CA ALA A 521 13.72 8.84 -7.48
C ALA A 521 12.56 9.55 -6.78
N LEU A 522 11.34 9.41 -7.30
CA LEU A 522 10.14 9.96 -6.68
C LEU A 522 9.89 9.37 -5.29
N ALA A 523 10.04 8.05 -5.13
CA ALA A 523 9.86 7.40 -3.83
C ALA A 523 10.88 7.91 -2.80
N LEU A 524 12.15 8.04 -3.16
CA LEU A 524 13.21 8.56 -2.28
C LEU A 524 12.98 10.03 -1.92
N ASP A 525 12.66 10.88 -2.90
CA ASP A 525 12.38 12.29 -2.67
C ASP A 525 11.21 12.50 -1.71
N VAL A 526 10.07 11.91 -2.04
CA VAL A 526 8.86 12.01 -1.23
C VAL A 526 9.08 11.43 0.17
N ALA A 527 9.82 10.33 0.30
CA ALA A 527 10.14 9.75 1.61
C ALA A 527 10.98 10.70 2.46
N CYS A 528 12.03 11.30 1.90
CA CYS A 528 12.90 12.22 2.63
C CYS A 528 12.16 13.51 3.02
N LEU A 529 11.41 14.11 2.09
CA LEU A 529 10.60 15.30 2.33
C LEU A 529 9.54 15.05 3.41
N SER A 530 8.78 13.97 3.27
CA SER A 530 7.65 13.67 4.16
C SER A 530 8.12 13.24 5.54
N SER A 531 9.19 12.44 5.63
CA SER A 531 9.76 12.05 6.91
C SER A 531 10.41 13.24 7.62
N ALA A 532 11.03 14.19 6.91
CA ALA A 532 11.59 15.40 7.51
C ALA A 532 10.50 16.20 8.23
N ARG A 533 9.30 16.22 7.66
CA ARG A 533 8.12 16.82 8.28
C ARG A 533 7.67 16.06 9.52
N LEU A 534 7.51 14.74 9.43
CA LEU A 534 6.97 13.92 10.52
C LEU A 534 7.93 13.78 11.69
N ILE A 535 9.18 13.39 11.41
CA ILE A 535 10.24 13.18 12.39
C ILE A 535 10.62 14.53 13.01
N GLY A 536 10.85 15.57 12.20
CA GLY A 536 11.24 16.89 12.69
C GLY A 536 10.15 17.57 13.53
N LEU A 537 8.89 17.52 13.11
CA LEU A 537 7.77 18.05 13.89
C LEU A 537 7.53 17.21 15.16
N GLY A 538 7.60 15.88 15.05
CA GLY A 538 7.45 14.97 16.17
C GLY A 538 8.51 15.22 17.24
N ALA A 539 9.79 15.27 16.85
CA ALA A 539 10.90 15.55 17.76
C ALA A 539 10.72 16.89 18.51
N TRP A 540 10.32 17.93 17.79
CA TRP A 540 10.10 19.25 18.37
C TRP A 540 8.95 19.26 19.39
N LEU A 541 7.82 18.63 19.05
CA LEU A 541 6.67 18.52 19.95
C LEU A 541 6.93 17.63 21.17
N LEU A 542 7.69 16.55 21.01
CA LEU A 542 8.04 15.61 22.09
C LEU A 542 9.13 16.15 23.02
N SER A 543 9.86 17.18 22.60
CA SER A 543 10.97 17.79 23.36
C SER A 543 10.59 19.15 23.94
N ASP A 544 9.30 19.36 24.24
CA ASP A 544 8.75 20.61 24.78
C ASP A 544 9.19 21.87 24.02
N LEU A 545 9.26 21.76 22.69
CA LEU A 545 9.59 22.86 21.78
C LEU A 545 11.01 23.44 21.97
N ASN A 546 11.95 22.64 22.47
CA ASN A 546 13.30 23.12 22.74
C ASN A 546 14.09 23.52 21.47
N ALA A 547 15.15 24.32 21.66
CA ALA A 547 15.94 24.88 20.57
C ALA A 547 16.76 23.83 19.79
N GLU A 548 17.20 22.76 20.45
CA GLU A 548 17.95 21.67 19.82
C GLU A 548 17.09 20.93 18.79
N ALA A 549 15.86 20.57 19.16
CA ALA A 549 14.91 19.90 18.29
C ALA A 549 14.43 20.82 17.14
N ASP A 550 14.31 22.13 17.36
CA ASP A 550 14.03 23.08 16.27
C ASP A 550 15.21 23.19 15.29
N ASN A 551 16.45 23.19 15.78
CA ASN A 551 17.63 23.17 14.91
C ASN A 551 17.72 21.86 14.10
N TYR A 552 17.50 20.72 14.75
CA TYR A 552 17.42 19.41 14.08
C TYR A 552 16.35 19.39 12.98
N ARG A 553 15.15 19.89 13.26
CA ARG A 553 14.08 20.03 12.26
C ARG A 553 14.49 20.86 11.04
N LYS A 554 15.25 21.94 11.23
CA LYS A 554 15.78 22.77 10.12
C LYS A 554 16.84 22.02 9.32
N GLN A 555 17.70 21.24 9.99
CA GLN A 555 18.69 20.40 9.33
C GLN A 555 18.03 19.32 8.46
N LEU A 556 16.99 18.65 8.96
CA LEU A 556 16.20 17.70 8.18
C LEU A 556 15.58 18.35 6.94
N ALA A 557 14.95 19.52 7.10
CA ALA A 557 14.34 20.23 5.97
C ALA A 557 15.40 20.59 4.90
N LYS A 558 16.59 21.03 5.33
CA LYS A 558 17.69 21.32 4.41
C LYS A 558 18.21 20.07 3.69
N ALA A 559 18.39 18.97 4.42
CA ALA A 559 18.85 17.71 3.85
C ALA A 559 17.82 17.13 2.86
N ALA A 560 16.53 17.16 3.20
CA ALA A 560 15.46 16.74 2.29
C ALA A 560 15.40 17.61 1.03
N ALA A 561 15.62 18.93 1.14
CA ALA A 561 15.71 19.81 -0.04
C ALA A 561 16.88 19.44 -0.96
N ASN A 562 17.99 18.92 -0.43
CA ASN A 562 19.09 18.42 -1.26
C ASN A 562 18.70 17.15 -2.03
N VAL A 563 17.93 16.24 -1.40
CA VAL A 563 17.37 15.05 -2.07
C VAL A 563 16.45 15.48 -3.21
N HIS A 564 15.52 16.39 -2.94
CA HIS A 564 14.59 16.91 -3.93
C HIS A 564 15.30 17.55 -5.14
N ASN A 565 16.32 18.38 -4.87
CA ASN A 565 17.13 18.99 -5.94
C ASN A 565 17.85 17.97 -6.82
N ALA A 566 18.28 16.84 -6.26
CA ALA A 566 18.86 15.73 -7.00
C ALA A 566 17.79 14.93 -7.76
N ALA A 567 16.63 14.71 -7.14
CA ALA A 567 15.57 13.84 -7.67
C ALA A 567 14.81 14.48 -8.83
N ARG A 568 14.58 15.80 -8.81
CA ARG A 568 13.82 16.50 -9.84
C ARG A 568 14.40 16.39 -11.25
N SER A 569 15.71 16.21 -11.39
CA SER A 569 16.35 15.94 -12.70
C SER A 569 16.12 14.52 -13.22
N VAL A 570 15.60 13.62 -12.38
CA VAL A 570 15.26 12.24 -12.74
C VAL A 570 13.76 12.08 -12.94
N HIS A 571 12.95 12.54 -11.99
CA HIS A 571 11.49 12.40 -12.10
C HIS A 571 10.80 13.55 -12.85
N PHE A 572 11.46 14.69 -13.05
CA PHE A 572 10.96 15.89 -13.75
C PHE A 572 9.61 16.38 -13.22
N LEU A 573 9.48 16.46 -11.90
CA LEU A 573 8.35 17.09 -11.20
C LEU A 573 8.97 18.13 -10.26
N ASP A 574 8.56 19.41 -10.29
CA ASP A 574 8.80 20.48 -9.29
C ASP A 574 8.56 21.88 -9.89
#